data_AF-A0A7L1ILE0-F1
#
_entry.id   AF-A0A7L1ILE0-F1
#
_cell.length_a   1.000
_cell.length_b   1.000
_cell.length_c   1.000
_cell.angle_alpha   90.00
_cell.angle_beta   90.00
_cell.angle_gamma   90.00
#
_symmetry.space_group_name_H-M   'P 1'
#
loop_
_entity.id
_entity.type
_entity.pdbx_description
1 polymer ?
#
loop_
_entity_poly.entity_id
_entity_poly.type
_entity_poly.pdbx_seq_one_letter_code
_entity_poly.pdbx_strand_id
1 'polypeptide(L)'
;SEPMMTAQTVNWQTQGSPSDHLTLGHSVSTFDPLSQELKQVTKESVSNVTFVEYEILLPGVSGTSIEKNITLDSATRIELSCRLDNKYSHLKSLQVIWKRGNETIGHINKTENSWSIRLRILDNNNMGSYSCTLKGEEETSAVFHLQVPKIEGKEKPMVSYEGDTAVMICKSFGYTPIAWTWYMTNGSEQIAINDSLLSDKYAINRVSANVTHLKILKLTKEDGGVYWCEAAFELGKSKGKLTLKVLSFMVPLKPFLAIVAEAIILVTIVFLCEIYSKQKEKRAEDEKEFDQVEQLKSEESNGLENSSTRHRKI
;
A
#
# COMPACT_ATOMS: atom_id res chain seq x y z
N SER A 1 62.36 1.76 37.99
CA SER A 1 62.02 0.40 38.43
C SER A 1 61.32 -0.29 37.28
N GLU A 2 61.60 -1.58 37.13
CA GLU A 2 61.05 -2.58 36.22
C GLU A 2 59.55 -2.51 35.83
N PRO A 3 59.13 -3.28 34.82
CA PRO A 3 58.14 -2.88 33.81
C PRO A 3 56.83 -3.70 33.80
N MET A 4 55.87 -3.18 33.04
CA MET A 4 55.03 -3.80 31.99
C MET A 4 54.53 -5.27 32.07
N MET A 5 53.22 -5.38 31.77
CA MET A 5 52.45 -6.48 31.17
C MET A 5 52.14 -7.75 31.98
N THR A 6 50.85 -8.09 32.09
CA THR A 6 50.30 -9.21 31.27
C THR A 6 48.78 -9.14 31.14
N ALA A 7 48.31 -9.23 29.89
CA ALA A 7 46.95 -9.62 29.54
C ALA A 7 46.84 -11.15 29.56
N GLN A 8 45.69 -11.69 29.95
CA GLN A 8 45.35 -13.10 29.75
C GLN A 8 44.33 -13.26 28.62
N THR A 9 44.84 -13.86 27.55
CA THR A 9 44.16 -14.53 26.46
C THR A 9 43.87 -15.97 26.87
N VAL A 10 42.75 -16.56 26.45
CA VAL A 10 42.74 -18.01 26.14
C VAL A 10 41.97 -18.24 24.84
N ASN A 11 42.72 -18.69 23.85
CA ASN A 11 42.31 -19.27 22.59
C ASN A 11 42.91 -20.68 22.58
N TRP A 12 42.22 -21.69 22.03
CA TRP A 12 42.89 -22.94 21.63
C TRP A 12 42.30 -23.51 20.35
N GLN A 13 43.23 -23.75 19.42
CA GLN A 13 43.10 -24.37 18.11
C GLN A 13 43.20 -25.91 18.17
N THR A 14 42.69 -26.52 17.10
CA THR A 14 42.95 -27.82 16.43
C THR A 14 44.25 -28.60 16.70
N GLN A 15 44.15 -29.94 16.69
CA GLN A 15 44.97 -30.97 16.00
C GLN A 15 44.51 -32.38 16.47
N GLY A 16 44.54 -33.53 15.78
CA GLY A 16 45.05 -33.98 14.47
C GLY A 16 44.78 -35.51 14.31
N SER A 17 44.84 -36.03 13.08
CA SER A 17 44.90 -37.47 12.67
C SER A 17 46.33 -38.05 12.90
N PRO A 18 46.64 -39.38 12.87
CA PRO A 18 46.44 -40.31 11.72
C PRO A 18 46.35 -41.87 11.95
N SER A 19 45.94 -42.56 10.86
CA SER A 19 46.13 -43.96 10.32
C SER A 19 46.79 -45.13 11.10
N ASP A 20 46.25 -46.36 10.97
CA ASP A 20 46.91 -47.52 10.27
C ASP A 20 46.13 -48.88 10.23
N HIS A 21 45.99 -49.41 8.99
CA HIS A 21 46.20 -50.78 8.42
C HIS A 21 45.49 -52.12 8.85
N LEU A 22 45.07 -52.87 7.77
CA LEU A 22 45.09 -54.35 7.49
C LEU A 22 43.96 -55.29 8.08
N THR A 23 43.35 -56.31 7.42
CA THR A 23 43.44 -56.96 6.08
C THR A 23 42.18 -57.85 5.76
N LEU A 24 41.82 -57.91 4.47
CA LEU A 24 41.32 -58.98 3.57
C LEU A 24 40.67 -60.31 4.07
N GLY A 25 39.55 -60.68 3.43
CA GLY A 25 39.08 -62.07 3.25
C GLY A 25 38.21 -62.21 1.99
N HIS A 26 38.74 -62.87 0.95
CA HIS A 26 38.08 -63.23 -0.31
C HIS A 26 37.46 -64.64 -0.22
N SER A 27 36.33 -64.87 -0.90
CA SER A 27 36.09 -66.14 -1.59
C SER A 27 35.26 -65.91 -2.86
N VAL A 28 35.71 -66.54 -3.95
CA VAL A 28 35.11 -66.57 -5.29
C VAL A 28 34.89 -68.04 -5.62
N SER A 29 33.72 -68.39 -6.15
CA SER A 29 33.58 -69.53 -7.08
C SER A 29 32.38 -69.31 -8.01
N THR A 30 32.47 -69.92 -9.18
CA THR A 30 32.07 -69.39 -10.50
C THR A 30 30.97 -70.24 -11.16
N PHE A 31 30.30 -69.64 -12.16
CA PHE A 31 29.59 -70.19 -13.34
C PHE A 31 28.03 -70.23 -13.40
N ASP A 32 27.55 -69.53 -14.45
CA ASP A 32 26.23 -69.26 -15.09
C ASP A 32 25.32 -70.46 -15.47
N PRO A 33 24.14 -70.29 -16.16
CA PRO A 33 23.05 -69.30 -16.04
C PRO A 33 21.63 -69.95 -16.11
N LEU A 34 20.57 -69.26 -15.66
CA LEU A 34 19.23 -69.42 -16.26
C LEU A 34 18.36 -68.18 -16.01
N SER A 35 17.93 -67.57 -17.12
CA SER A 35 16.97 -66.47 -17.18
C SER A 35 15.63 -66.82 -16.55
N GLN A 36 15.10 -65.92 -15.71
CA GLN A 36 13.65 -65.73 -15.59
C GLN A 36 13.35 -64.28 -15.16
N GLU A 37 12.50 -63.63 -15.95
CA GLU A 37 12.00 -62.27 -15.78
C GLU A 37 11.48 -61.99 -14.36
N LEU A 38 11.94 -60.89 -13.75
CA LEU A 38 11.18 -60.21 -12.71
C LEU A 38 10.76 -58.82 -13.23
N LYS A 39 9.66 -58.80 -13.99
CA LYS A 39 8.89 -57.57 -14.20
C LYS A 39 8.21 -57.22 -12.87
N GLN A 40 8.86 -56.41 -12.06
CA GLN A 40 8.18 -55.76 -10.94
C GLN A 40 7.40 -54.57 -11.50
N VAL A 41 6.19 -54.86 -11.93
CA VAL A 41 5.13 -53.85 -12.08
C VAL A 41 4.86 -53.32 -10.68
N THR A 42 5.48 -52.19 -10.34
CA THR A 42 5.00 -51.36 -9.25
C THR A 42 3.65 -50.81 -9.70
N LYS A 43 2.58 -51.52 -9.33
CA LYS A 43 1.22 -50.98 -9.24
C LYS A 43 1.31 -49.79 -8.28
N GLU A 44 1.56 -48.60 -8.81
CA GLU A 44 1.23 -47.38 -8.09
C GLU A 44 -0.27 -47.45 -7.82
N SER A 45 -0.59 -47.63 -6.55
CA SER A 45 -1.94 -47.54 -6.02
C SER A 45 -2.60 -46.29 -6.58
N VAL A 46 -3.77 -46.46 -7.19
CA VAL A 46 -4.70 -45.38 -7.53
C VAL A 46 -4.94 -44.61 -6.23
N SER A 47 -4.19 -43.53 -6.04
CA SER A 47 -4.49 -42.59 -4.97
C SER A 47 -5.88 -42.04 -5.27
N ASN A 48 -6.77 -42.07 -4.29
CA ASN A 48 -8.00 -41.29 -4.34
C ASN A 48 -7.60 -39.81 -4.37
N VAL A 49 -7.34 -39.29 -5.57
CA VAL A 49 -6.94 -37.91 -5.77
C VAL A 49 -8.19 -37.05 -5.62
N THR A 50 -8.28 -36.33 -4.50
CA THR A 50 -9.35 -35.36 -4.24
C THR A 50 -9.12 -34.10 -5.08
N PHE A 51 -10.15 -33.66 -5.80
CA PHE A 51 -10.17 -32.40 -6.53
C PHE A 51 -11.04 -31.39 -5.78
N VAL A 52 -10.61 -30.13 -5.70
CA VAL A 52 -11.45 -29.04 -5.18
C VAL A 52 -12.38 -28.58 -6.29
N GLU A 53 -13.68 -28.73 -6.11
CA GLU A 53 -14.68 -28.43 -7.14
C GLU A 53 -15.14 -26.97 -7.07
N TYR A 54 -15.19 -26.31 -8.23
CA TYR A 54 -15.76 -24.99 -8.41
C TYR A 54 -16.82 -25.02 -9.50
N GLU A 55 -18.07 -24.85 -9.10
CA GLU A 55 -19.20 -24.86 -10.04
C GLU A 55 -19.72 -23.44 -10.32
N ILE A 56 -20.17 -23.21 -11.56
CA ILE A 56 -21.04 -22.10 -11.97
C ILE A 56 -22.33 -22.69 -12.54
N LEU A 57 -23.47 -22.19 -12.05
CA LEU A 57 -24.79 -22.50 -12.58
C LEU A 57 -25.15 -21.51 -13.70
N LEU A 58 -25.41 -22.03 -14.89
CA LEU A 58 -25.77 -21.26 -16.07
C LEU A 58 -27.30 -21.12 -16.17
N PRO A 59 -27.85 -19.88 -16.16
CA PRO A 59 -29.27 -19.62 -16.15
C PRO A 59 -29.92 -19.70 -17.54
N GLY A 60 -29.33 -20.41 -18.50
CA GLY A 60 -29.87 -20.79 -19.82
C GLY A 60 -30.32 -19.67 -20.76
N VAL A 61 -30.40 -18.43 -20.30
CA VAL A 61 -30.82 -17.25 -21.05
C VAL A 61 -29.86 -16.12 -20.70
N SER A 62 -29.43 -15.40 -21.73
CA SER A 62 -28.59 -14.20 -21.75
C SER A 62 -27.18 -14.46 -22.24
N GLY A 63 -26.81 -13.76 -23.33
CA GLY A 63 -25.44 -13.63 -23.83
C GLY A 63 -24.50 -12.85 -22.90
N THR A 64 -24.80 -12.82 -21.59
CA THR A 64 -23.91 -12.32 -20.56
C THR A 64 -23.09 -13.47 -20.01
N SER A 65 -21.78 -13.25 -19.90
CA SER A 65 -20.84 -14.21 -19.31
C SER A 65 -20.89 -14.12 -17.79
N ILE A 66 -21.05 -15.24 -17.10
CA ILE A 66 -20.97 -15.31 -15.63
C ILE A 66 -19.53 -15.51 -15.20
N GLU A 67 -19.03 -14.66 -14.30
CA GLU A 67 -17.64 -14.72 -13.86
C GLU A 67 -17.52 -15.21 -12.40
N LYS A 68 -16.51 -16.03 -12.14
CA LYS A 68 -16.15 -16.48 -10.78
C LYS A 68 -14.66 -16.33 -10.53
N ASN A 69 -14.32 -15.54 -9.53
CA ASN A 69 -12.94 -15.37 -9.09
C ASN A 69 -12.57 -16.47 -8.08
N ILE A 70 -11.50 -17.21 -8.36
CA ILE A 70 -10.98 -18.27 -7.50
C ILE A 70 -9.58 -17.88 -7.06
N THR A 71 -9.37 -17.82 -5.74
CA THR A 71 -8.07 -17.47 -5.16
C THR A 71 -7.31 -18.72 -4.74
N LEU A 72 -6.10 -18.89 -5.28
CA LEU A 72 -5.21 -20.03 -5.02
C LEU A 72 -3.81 -19.51 -4.69
N ASP A 73 -3.23 -19.95 -3.58
CA ASP A 73 -1.91 -19.56 -3.09
C ASP A 73 -0.83 -20.64 -3.29
N SER A 74 -1.25 -21.91 -3.33
CA SER A 74 -0.39 -23.10 -3.35
C SER A 74 -0.86 -24.14 -4.35
N ALA A 75 0.06 -25.01 -4.78
CA ALA A 75 -0.21 -26.02 -5.81
C ALA A 75 -1.41 -26.91 -5.44
N THR A 76 -2.40 -26.97 -6.33
CA THR A 76 -3.68 -27.64 -6.04
C THR A 76 -4.28 -28.33 -7.26
N ARG A 77 -5.14 -29.31 -7.02
CA ARG A 77 -5.90 -30.02 -8.06
C ARG A 77 -7.35 -29.57 -7.98
N ILE A 78 -7.85 -28.98 -9.05
CA ILE A 78 -9.19 -28.38 -9.09
C ILE A 78 -10.04 -28.98 -10.20
N GLU A 79 -11.34 -28.98 -10.00
CA GLU A 79 -12.34 -29.31 -11.01
C GLU A 79 -13.22 -28.09 -11.24
N LEU A 80 -13.21 -27.56 -12.47
CA LEU A 80 -14.08 -26.46 -12.86
C LEU A 80 -15.30 -27.06 -13.55
N SER A 81 -16.50 -26.71 -13.08
CA SER A 81 -17.76 -27.30 -13.56
C SER A 81 -18.74 -26.23 -14.01
N CYS A 82 -19.24 -26.36 -15.23
CA CYS A 82 -20.41 -25.64 -15.71
C CYS A 82 -21.62 -26.55 -15.61
N ARG A 83 -22.62 -26.12 -14.86
CA ARG A 83 -23.90 -26.82 -14.79
C ARG A 83 -24.97 -25.96 -15.46
N LEU A 84 -25.75 -26.57 -16.34
CA LEU A 84 -26.95 -25.94 -16.88
C LEU A 84 -28.10 -26.14 -15.89
N ASP A 85 -28.84 -25.06 -15.60
CA ASP A 85 -30.03 -25.14 -14.76
C ASP A 85 -31.05 -26.12 -15.37
N ASN A 86 -31.60 -27.00 -14.53
CA ASN A 86 -32.55 -28.04 -14.92
C ASN A 86 -33.77 -27.47 -15.66
N LYS A 87 -34.16 -26.22 -15.42
CA LYS A 87 -35.26 -25.59 -16.17
C LYS A 87 -34.99 -25.50 -17.68
N TYR A 88 -33.72 -25.54 -18.10
CA TYR A 88 -33.27 -25.53 -19.50
C TYR A 88 -32.72 -26.88 -19.97
N SER A 89 -32.90 -27.95 -19.21
CA SER A 89 -32.52 -29.32 -19.60
C SER A 89 -33.21 -29.81 -20.89
N HIS A 90 -34.31 -29.16 -21.28
CA HIS A 90 -35.00 -29.43 -22.54
C HIS A 90 -34.21 -28.95 -23.77
N LEU A 91 -33.19 -28.09 -23.60
CA LEU A 91 -32.30 -27.66 -24.68
C LEU A 91 -31.43 -28.84 -25.13
N LYS A 92 -31.85 -29.51 -26.20
CA LYS A 92 -31.13 -30.65 -26.78
C LYS A 92 -29.98 -30.15 -27.66
N SER A 93 -28.89 -30.90 -27.70
CA SER A 93 -27.74 -30.66 -28.60
C SER A 93 -26.92 -29.40 -28.33
N LEU A 94 -26.49 -29.20 -27.08
CA LEU A 94 -25.53 -28.16 -26.73
C LEU A 94 -24.09 -28.60 -27.05
N GLN A 95 -23.39 -27.81 -27.85
CA GLN A 95 -21.94 -27.93 -28.04
C GLN A 95 -21.22 -27.18 -26.92
N VAL A 96 -20.43 -27.89 -26.13
CA VAL A 96 -19.65 -27.27 -25.03
C VAL A 96 -18.21 -27.10 -25.45
N ILE A 97 -17.71 -25.89 -25.30
CA ILE A 97 -16.36 -25.50 -25.64
C ILE A 97 -15.70 -24.94 -24.39
N TRP A 98 -14.65 -25.62 -23.92
CA TRP A 98 -13.76 -25.09 -22.89
C TRP A 98 -12.56 -24.43 -23.55
N LYS A 99 -12.20 -23.24 -23.04
CA LYS A 99 -11.02 -22.52 -23.49
C LYS A 99 -10.19 -22.01 -22.32
N ARG A 100 -8.88 -21.93 -22.54
CA ARG A 100 -7.95 -21.15 -21.72
C ARG A 100 -7.40 -20.03 -22.59
N GLY A 101 -7.86 -18.81 -22.37
CA GLY A 101 -7.63 -17.72 -23.33
C GLY A 101 -8.16 -18.10 -24.72
N ASN A 102 -7.26 -18.29 -25.68
CA ASN A 102 -7.61 -18.67 -27.06
C ASN A 102 -7.50 -20.18 -27.35
N GLU A 103 -6.89 -20.96 -26.46
CA GLU A 103 -6.65 -22.38 -26.66
C GLU A 103 -7.85 -23.22 -26.21
N THR A 104 -8.31 -24.14 -27.05
CA THR A 104 -9.42 -25.04 -26.72
C THR A 104 -8.93 -26.26 -25.94
N ILE A 105 -9.66 -26.63 -24.89
CA ILE A 105 -9.35 -27.76 -24.03
C ILE A 105 -10.15 -28.98 -24.50
N GLY A 106 -9.46 -30.06 -24.88
CA GLY A 106 -10.08 -31.25 -25.46
C GLY A 106 -10.61 -32.26 -24.44
N HIS A 107 -10.07 -32.31 -23.23
CA HIS A 107 -10.50 -33.25 -22.20
C HIS A 107 -11.66 -32.67 -21.37
N ILE A 108 -12.88 -33.12 -21.64
CA ILE A 108 -14.10 -32.66 -20.96
C ILE A 108 -14.82 -33.87 -20.36
N ASN A 109 -15.04 -33.83 -19.06
CA ASN A 109 -15.93 -34.76 -18.39
C ASN A 109 -17.36 -34.26 -18.57
N LYS A 110 -18.21 -35.08 -19.20
CA LYS A 110 -19.60 -34.74 -19.46
C LYS A 110 -20.53 -35.63 -18.65
N THR A 111 -21.46 -34.97 -17.98
CA THR A 111 -22.62 -35.53 -17.29
C THR A 111 -23.89 -34.97 -17.93
N GLU A 112 -25.08 -35.41 -17.52
CA GLU A 112 -26.35 -35.05 -18.16
C GLU A 112 -26.51 -33.54 -18.40
N ASN A 113 -26.36 -32.72 -17.36
CA ASN A 113 -26.43 -31.26 -17.42
C ASN A 113 -25.17 -30.54 -16.90
N SER A 114 -24.03 -31.25 -16.84
CA SER A 114 -22.80 -30.73 -16.22
C SER A 114 -21.59 -31.10 -17.03
N TRP A 115 -20.72 -30.12 -17.29
CA TRP A 115 -19.48 -30.28 -18.02
C TRP A 115 -18.34 -29.76 -17.18
N SER A 116 -17.36 -30.61 -16.91
CA SER A 116 -16.24 -30.26 -16.06
C SER A 116 -14.88 -30.56 -16.71
N ILE A 117 -13.89 -29.79 -16.27
CA ILE A 117 -12.48 -30.02 -16.60
C ILE A 117 -11.69 -30.17 -15.31
N ARG A 118 -10.78 -31.14 -15.29
CA ARG A 118 -9.84 -31.35 -14.19
C ARG A 118 -8.50 -30.72 -14.53
N LEU A 119 -8.00 -29.92 -13.60
CA LEU A 119 -6.77 -29.16 -13.76
C LEU A 119 -5.83 -29.46 -12.60
N ARG A 120 -4.52 -29.51 -12.91
CA ARG A 120 -3.45 -29.51 -11.90
C ARG A 120 -2.77 -28.15 -11.99
N ILE A 121 -2.95 -27.32 -10.97
CA ILE A 121 -2.36 -25.99 -10.87
C ILE A 121 -1.05 -26.15 -10.12
N LEU A 122 0.07 -26.06 -10.83
CA LEU A 122 1.41 -26.25 -10.25
C LEU A 122 2.17 -24.93 -10.16
N ASP A 123 1.93 -24.02 -11.10
CA ASP A 123 2.62 -22.74 -11.20
C ASP A 123 1.71 -21.66 -11.80
N ASN A 124 2.26 -20.45 -11.97
CA ASN A 124 1.57 -19.32 -12.56
C ASN A 124 1.16 -19.54 -14.03
N ASN A 125 1.81 -20.45 -14.76
CA ASN A 125 1.41 -20.74 -16.14
C ASN A 125 0.05 -21.46 -16.18
N ASN A 126 -0.40 -22.09 -15.10
CA ASN A 126 -1.75 -22.65 -15.00
C ASN A 126 -2.82 -21.65 -14.55
N MET A 127 -2.43 -20.42 -14.16
CA MET A 127 -3.35 -19.36 -13.76
C MET A 127 -4.08 -18.71 -14.95
N GLY A 128 -4.97 -17.77 -14.65
CA GLY A 128 -5.68 -16.98 -15.64
C GLY A 128 -7.13 -17.42 -15.81
N SER A 129 -7.69 -17.10 -16.98
CA SER A 129 -9.12 -17.25 -17.24
C SER A 129 -9.43 -18.53 -18.02
N TYR A 130 -10.31 -19.35 -17.46
CA TYR A 130 -10.87 -20.54 -18.10
C TYR A 130 -12.32 -20.27 -18.43
N SER A 131 -12.68 -20.36 -19.70
CA SER A 131 -14.05 -20.14 -20.14
C SER A 131 -14.70 -21.42 -20.60
N CYS A 132 -16.00 -21.47 -20.38
CA CYS A 132 -16.87 -22.57 -20.72
C CYS A 132 -18.06 -21.98 -21.44
N THR A 133 -18.19 -22.31 -22.72
CA THR A 133 -19.21 -21.77 -23.60
C THR A 133 -20.11 -22.90 -24.05
N LEU A 134 -21.41 -22.76 -23.81
CA LEU A 134 -22.45 -23.66 -24.28
C LEU A 134 -23.08 -23.01 -25.51
N LYS A 135 -22.93 -23.65 -26.66
CA LYS A 135 -23.48 -23.21 -27.95
C LYS A 135 -24.68 -24.08 -28.31
N GLY A 136 -25.87 -23.46 -28.37
CA GLY A 136 -27.10 -24.06 -28.86
C GLY A 136 -27.85 -23.08 -29.77
N GLU A 137 -29.16 -22.96 -29.58
CA GLU A 137 -29.95 -21.87 -30.17
C GLU A 137 -29.54 -20.49 -29.62
N GLU A 138 -29.23 -20.45 -28.32
CA GLU A 138 -28.58 -19.32 -27.66
C GLU A 138 -27.18 -19.73 -27.18
N GLU A 139 -26.27 -18.74 -27.10
CA GLU A 139 -24.94 -18.92 -26.54
C GLU A 139 -24.92 -18.37 -25.10
N THR A 140 -24.50 -19.21 -24.16
CA THR A 140 -24.25 -18.80 -22.78
C THR A 140 -22.84 -19.19 -22.37
N SER A 141 -22.19 -18.39 -21.53
CA SER A 141 -20.81 -18.61 -21.14
C SER A 141 -20.56 -18.33 -19.67
N ALA A 142 -19.57 -19.02 -19.14
CA ALA A 142 -19.03 -18.80 -17.81
C ALA A 142 -17.51 -18.70 -17.87
N VAL A 143 -16.93 -17.86 -17.02
CA VAL A 143 -15.49 -17.66 -16.91
C VAL A 143 -15.04 -17.81 -15.46
N PHE A 144 -14.04 -18.66 -15.26
CA PHE A 144 -13.35 -18.84 -13.99
C PHE A 144 -12.01 -18.10 -14.06
N HIS A 145 -11.83 -17.12 -13.18
CA HIS A 145 -10.57 -16.39 -13.06
C HIS A 145 -9.76 -16.95 -11.91
N LEU A 146 -8.73 -17.74 -12.23
CA LEU A 146 -7.76 -18.20 -11.26
C LEU A 146 -6.76 -17.07 -10.99
N GLN A 147 -6.69 -16.63 -9.74
CA GLN A 147 -5.82 -15.53 -9.32
C GLN A 147 -5.08 -15.90 -8.03
N VAL A 148 -3.90 -15.32 -7.85
CA VAL A 148 -3.20 -15.36 -6.56
C VAL A 148 -3.90 -14.45 -5.54
N PRO A 149 -3.66 -14.63 -4.23
CA PRO A 149 -4.24 -13.77 -3.22
C PRO A 149 -3.93 -12.30 -3.46
N LYS A 150 -4.95 -11.46 -3.34
CA LYS A 150 -4.78 -10.01 -3.35
C LYS A 150 -4.21 -9.58 -2.00
N ILE A 151 -3.29 -8.61 -2.05
CA ILE A 151 -2.75 -7.97 -0.85
C ILE A 151 -3.27 -6.54 -0.76
N GLU A 152 -3.33 -6.04 0.47
CA GLU A 152 -3.82 -4.68 0.73
C GLU A 152 -2.78 -3.64 0.28
N GLY A 153 -3.17 -2.81 -0.69
CA GLY A 153 -2.52 -1.54 -0.99
C GLY A 153 -3.30 -0.39 -0.35
N LYS A 154 -2.64 0.74 -0.11
CA LYS A 154 -3.29 1.93 0.46
C LYS A 154 -3.61 2.93 -0.65
N GLU A 155 -4.89 3.05 -1.01
CA GLU A 155 -5.32 3.96 -2.09
C GLU A 155 -5.07 5.43 -1.75
N LYS A 156 -5.33 5.82 -0.50
CA LYS A 156 -5.10 7.19 -0.03
C LYS A 156 -3.61 7.41 0.24
N PRO A 157 -3.02 8.51 -0.28
CA PRO A 157 -1.64 8.86 0.02
C PRO A 157 -1.42 9.04 1.53
N MET A 158 -0.34 8.46 2.04
CA MET A 158 0.17 8.76 3.36
C MET A 158 0.87 10.11 3.32
N VAL A 159 0.55 10.99 4.26
CA VAL A 159 1.18 12.31 4.39
C VAL A 159 2.09 12.30 5.63
N SER A 160 3.31 12.77 5.48
CA SER A 160 4.29 12.92 6.57
C SER A 160 5.15 14.15 6.33
N TYR A 161 5.89 14.61 7.34
CA TYR A 161 6.73 15.81 7.20
C TYR A 161 8.21 15.45 7.02
N GLU A 162 8.98 16.38 6.48
CA GLU A 162 10.44 16.26 6.41
C GLU A 162 11.02 16.00 7.82
N GLY A 163 12.06 15.18 7.94
CA GLY A 163 12.66 14.78 9.22
C GLY A 163 11.92 13.68 9.97
N ASP A 164 10.62 13.46 9.71
CA ASP A 164 9.85 12.39 10.35
C ASP A 164 10.29 10.99 9.89
N THR A 165 9.70 9.96 10.50
CA THR A 165 9.79 8.57 10.05
C THR A 165 8.44 8.12 9.50
N ALA A 166 8.40 7.68 8.24
CA ALA A 166 7.21 7.04 7.67
C ALA A 166 7.24 5.53 7.91
N VAL A 167 6.08 4.94 8.18
CA VAL A 167 5.89 3.48 8.28
C VAL A 167 4.78 3.06 7.33
N MET A 168 5.16 2.38 6.26
CA MET A 168 4.25 1.76 5.30
C MET A 168 3.98 0.31 5.68
N ILE A 169 2.75 -0.14 5.46
CA ILE A 169 2.28 -1.47 5.91
C ILE A 169 1.59 -2.15 4.75
N CYS A 170 1.95 -3.40 4.49
CA CYS A 170 1.21 -4.30 3.62
C CYS A 170 0.78 -5.55 4.35
N LYS A 171 -0.42 -6.02 4.02
CA LYS A 171 -1.08 -7.15 4.66
C LYS A 171 -1.65 -8.12 3.62
N SER A 172 -1.54 -9.41 3.89
CA SER A 172 -2.27 -10.46 3.19
C SER A 172 -3.37 -11.01 4.09
N PHE A 173 -4.57 -11.21 3.55
CA PHE A 173 -5.74 -11.68 4.30
C PHE A 173 -6.01 -13.14 3.98
N GLY A 174 -6.04 -14.00 5.01
CA GLY A 174 -6.39 -15.42 4.87
C GLY A 174 -5.32 -16.30 4.21
N TYR A 175 -4.27 -15.71 3.65
CA TYR A 175 -3.18 -16.40 2.97
C TYR A 175 -1.83 -15.93 3.50
N THR A 176 -0.84 -16.82 3.48
CA THR A 176 0.50 -16.55 4.00
C THR A 176 1.53 -16.52 2.87
N PRO A 177 2.07 -15.33 2.53
CA PRO A 177 3.14 -15.23 1.56
C PRO A 177 4.42 -15.92 2.03
N ILE A 178 5.15 -16.53 1.10
CA ILE A 178 6.46 -17.13 1.33
C ILE A 178 7.51 -16.02 1.50
N ALA A 179 7.36 -14.95 0.71
CA ALA A 179 8.24 -13.80 0.78
C ALA A 179 7.53 -12.48 0.55
N TRP A 180 8.14 -11.42 1.10
CA TRP A 180 7.79 -10.03 0.92
C TRP A 180 8.98 -9.28 0.34
N THR A 181 8.73 -8.46 -0.68
CA THR A 181 9.72 -7.56 -1.28
C THR A 181 9.14 -6.16 -1.38
N TRP A 182 9.95 -5.13 -1.11
CA TRP A 182 9.55 -3.74 -1.26
C TRP A 182 10.25 -3.11 -2.46
N TYR A 183 9.57 -2.17 -3.11
CA TYR A 183 10.09 -1.40 -4.22
C TYR A 183 9.74 0.08 -4.06
N MET A 184 10.62 0.95 -4.54
CA MET A 184 10.29 2.35 -4.81
C MET A 184 10.21 2.58 -6.31
N THR A 185 9.36 3.52 -6.72
CA THR A 185 9.32 3.98 -8.11
C THR A 185 10.25 5.18 -8.26
N ASN A 186 11.25 5.05 -9.14
CA ASN A 186 12.12 6.15 -9.54
C ASN A 186 11.96 6.38 -11.06
N GLY A 187 11.31 7.49 -11.41
CA GLY A 187 10.87 7.73 -12.79
C GLY A 187 9.89 6.65 -13.27
N SER A 188 10.25 5.92 -14.33
CA SER A 188 9.46 4.79 -14.86
C SER A 188 9.87 3.43 -14.29
N GLU A 189 10.96 3.36 -13.52
CA GLU A 189 11.53 2.10 -13.06
C GLU A 189 11.13 1.76 -11.62
N GLN A 190 11.00 0.46 -11.33
CA GLN A 190 10.81 -0.04 -9.97
C GLN A 190 12.14 -0.57 -9.45
N ILE A 191 12.66 0.07 -8.40
CA ILE A 191 13.91 -0.30 -7.76
C ILE A 191 13.59 -1.08 -6.48
N ALA A 192 14.11 -2.29 -6.36
CA ALA A 192 13.94 -3.10 -5.17
C ALA A 192 14.65 -2.45 -3.98
N ILE A 193 13.96 -2.33 -2.85
CA ILE A 193 14.53 -1.87 -1.60
C ILE A 193 15.06 -3.11 -0.88
N ASN A 194 16.38 -3.19 -0.75
CA ASN A 194 17.06 -4.23 0.01
C ASN A 194 17.92 -3.59 1.11
N ASP A 195 18.29 -4.38 2.11
CA ASP A 195 19.10 -3.87 3.25
C ASP A 195 20.44 -3.28 2.81
N SER A 196 20.97 -3.71 1.66
CA SER A 196 22.23 -3.22 1.09
C SER A 196 22.15 -1.83 0.46
N LEU A 197 20.97 -1.34 0.06
CA LEU A 197 20.86 -0.11 -0.72
C LEU A 197 20.92 1.17 0.10
N LEU A 198 20.71 1.12 1.43
CA LEU A 198 20.98 2.18 2.43
C LEU A 198 20.38 1.73 3.79
N SER A 199 21.09 0.88 4.54
CA SER A 199 20.69 0.40 5.88
C SER A 199 20.21 1.52 6.81
N ASP A 200 20.79 2.71 6.67
CA ASP A 200 20.50 3.85 7.56
C ASP A 200 19.25 4.63 7.17
N LYS A 201 18.69 4.37 5.98
CA LYS A 201 17.50 5.06 5.44
C LYS A 201 16.26 4.20 5.49
N TYR A 202 16.39 2.95 5.09
CA TYR A 202 15.27 2.01 4.94
C TYR A 202 15.44 0.85 5.90
N ALA A 203 14.37 0.50 6.61
CA ALA A 203 14.32 -0.71 7.43
C ALA A 203 13.06 -1.51 7.12
N ILE A 204 13.24 -2.78 6.75
CA ILE A 204 12.14 -3.70 6.45
C ILE A 204 11.95 -4.63 7.63
N ASN A 205 10.77 -4.55 8.27
CA ASN A 205 10.43 -5.40 9.41
C ASN A 205 9.27 -6.33 9.04
N ARG A 206 9.49 -7.64 9.12
CA ARG A 206 8.39 -8.62 9.12
C ARG A 206 7.82 -8.74 10.52
N VAL A 207 6.65 -8.14 10.74
CA VAL A 207 5.93 -8.22 12.02
C VAL A 207 5.31 -9.60 12.19
N SER A 208 4.80 -10.18 11.10
CA SER A 208 4.31 -11.56 11.02
C SER A 208 4.46 -12.08 9.60
N ALA A 209 4.17 -13.36 9.35
CA ALA A 209 4.24 -13.93 8.00
C ALA A 209 3.32 -13.19 7.00
N ASN A 210 2.17 -12.69 7.47
CA ASN A 210 1.15 -12.04 6.63
C ASN A 210 1.29 -10.51 6.59
N VAL A 211 2.22 -9.91 7.35
CA VAL A 211 2.34 -8.46 7.50
C VAL A 211 3.80 -8.01 7.43
N THR A 212 4.09 -7.10 6.49
CA THR A 212 5.41 -6.49 6.31
C THR A 212 5.34 -4.98 6.46
N HIS A 213 6.32 -4.39 7.13
CA HIS A 213 6.46 -2.95 7.32
C HIS A 213 7.73 -2.45 6.63
N LEU A 214 7.61 -1.35 5.90
CA LEU A 214 8.74 -0.57 5.40
C LEU A 214 8.81 0.74 6.19
N LYS A 215 9.90 0.94 6.92
CA LYS A 215 10.21 2.19 7.60
C LYS A 215 11.18 3.01 6.76
N ILE A 216 10.87 4.30 6.60
CA ILE A 216 11.74 5.28 5.96
C ILE A 216 12.11 6.33 7.00
N LEU A 217 13.39 6.42 7.33
CA LEU A 217 13.93 7.29 8.37
C LEU A 217 14.30 8.66 7.79
N LYS A 218 14.20 9.72 8.62
CA LYS A 218 14.64 11.08 8.31
C LYS A 218 14.16 11.53 6.93
N LEU A 219 12.84 11.64 6.76
CA LEU A 219 12.23 11.93 5.46
C LEU A 219 12.78 13.21 4.83
N THR A 220 13.04 13.16 3.53
CA THR A 220 13.30 14.32 2.68
C THR A 220 12.20 14.42 1.63
N LYS A 221 12.13 15.54 0.93
CA LYS A 221 11.12 15.76 -0.10
C LYS A 221 11.22 14.73 -1.24
N GLU A 222 12.43 14.24 -1.51
CA GLU A 222 12.75 13.27 -2.56
C GLU A 222 12.28 11.85 -2.22
N ASP A 223 12.06 11.54 -0.94
CA ASP A 223 11.46 10.27 -0.53
C ASP A 223 9.97 10.19 -0.86
N GLY A 224 9.34 11.32 -1.18
CA GLY A 224 7.95 11.37 -1.64
C GLY A 224 7.81 10.66 -2.97
N GLY A 225 6.83 9.76 -3.09
CA GLY A 225 6.66 8.98 -4.30
C GLY A 225 5.74 7.76 -4.13
N VAL A 226 5.84 6.86 -5.11
CA VAL A 226 5.08 5.61 -5.12
C VAL A 226 6.00 4.48 -4.65
N TYR A 227 5.49 3.68 -3.73
CA TYR A 227 6.11 2.49 -3.21
C TYR A 227 5.22 1.29 -3.49
N TRP A 228 5.84 0.12 -3.62
CA TRP A 228 5.16 -1.14 -3.86
C TRP A 228 5.64 -2.18 -2.89
N CYS A 229 4.71 -2.96 -2.35
CA CYS A 229 5.02 -4.21 -1.71
C CYS A 229 4.60 -5.36 -2.63
N GLU A 230 5.41 -6.40 -2.69
CA GLU A 230 5.15 -7.62 -3.44
C GLU A 230 5.10 -8.78 -2.45
N ALA A 231 3.99 -9.50 -2.45
CA ALA A 231 3.86 -10.79 -1.79
C ALA A 231 4.08 -11.90 -2.82
N ALA A 232 4.98 -12.82 -2.50
CA ALA A 232 5.22 -14.02 -3.28
C ALA A 232 4.49 -15.22 -2.65
N PHE A 233 3.71 -15.91 -3.46
CA PHE A 233 3.06 -17.19 -3.19
C PHE A 233 3.67 -18.27 -4.11
N GLU A 234 3.37 -19.55 -3.90
CA GLU A 234 3.91 -20.62 -4.76
C GLU A 234 3.47 -20.43 -6.21
N LEU A 235 2.22 -20.03 -6.40
CA LEU A 235 1.59 -19.93 -7.71
C LEU A 235 1.77 -18.57 -8.40
N GLY A 236 2.46 -17.63 -7.78
CA GLY A 236 2.71 -16.31 -8.38
C GLY A 236 2.85 -15.19 -7.36
N LYS A 237 2.76 -13.95 -7.84
CA LYS A 237 3.03 -12.77 -7.05
C LYS A 237 1.92 -11.74 -7.12
N SER A 238 1.73 -11.01 -6.03
CA SER A 238 0.71 -9.97 -5.89
C SER A 238 1.37 -8.68 -5.41
N LYS A 239 0.98 -7.53 -6.00
CA LYS A 239 1.56 -6.23 -5.66
C LYS A 239 0.52 -5.30 -5.05
N GLY A 240 0.91 -4.61 -3.99
CA GLY A 240 0.15 -3.53 -3.36
C GLY A 240 0.85 -2.20 -3.60
N LYS A 241 0.07 -1.17 -3.99
CA LYS A 241 0.56 0.20 -4.21
C LYS A 241 0.38 1.05 -2.96
N LEU A 242 1.37 1.87 -2.64
CA LEU A 242 1.30 2.89 -1.59
C LEU A 242 1.89 4.19 -2.13
N THR A 243 1.34 5.32 -1.72
CA THR A 243 1.85 6.64 -2.10
C THR A 243 2.23 7.42 -0.86
N LEU A 244 3.45 7.95 -0.82
CA LEU A 244 3.96 8.80 0.27
C LEU A 244 4.09 10.23 -0.24
N LYS A 245 3.50 11.18 0.50
CA LYS A 245 3.64 12.62 0.27
C LYS A 245 4.38 13.22 1.45
N VAL A 246 5.58 13.73 1.20
CA VAL A 246 6.39 14.42 2.20
C VAL A 246 6.15 15.92 2.08
N LEU A 247 5.81 16.57 3.20
CA LEU A 247 5.57 18.02 3.28
C LEU A 247 6.66 18.70 4.10
N SER A 248 7.08 19.89 3.67
CA SER A 248 7.92 20.74 4.51
C SER A 248 7.10 21.35 5.64
N PHE A 249 7.72 21.56 6.81
CA PHE A 249 7.11 22.28 7.93
C PHE A 249 6.71 23.71 7.56
N MET A 250 7.33 24.31 6.54
CA MET A 250 6.91 25.63 6.04
C MET A 250 5.47 25.65 5.51
N VAL A 251 4.90 24.50 5.10
CA VAL A 251 3.54 24.43 4.55
C VAL A 251 2.51 24.89 5.58
N PRO A 252 2.40 24.27 6.78
CA PRO A 252 1.49 24.75 7.81
C PRO A 252 1.92 26.10 8.41
N LEU A 253 3.22 26.46 8.43
CA LEU A 253 3.67 27.72 9.04
C LEU A 253 3.24 28.98 8.26
N LYS A 254 3.20 28.92 6.92
CA LYS A 254 2.83 30.08 6.08
C LYS A 254 1.52 30.79 6.49
N PRO A 255 0.38 30.10 6.68
CA PRO A 255 -0.84 30.76 7.12
C PRO A 255 -0.71 31.38 8.52
N PHE A 256 0.02 30.75 9.45
CA PHE A 256 0.26 31.35 10.76
C PHE A 256 1.08 32.63 10.67
N LEU A 257 2.13 32.65 9.84
CA LEU A 257 2.93 33.84 9.61
C LEU A 257 2.10 34.98 8.98
N ALA A 258 1.19 34.66 8.07
CA ALA A 258 0.27 35.64 7.50
C ALA A 258 -0.67 36.24 8.55
N ILE A 259 -1.25 35.40 9.42
CA ILE A 259 -2.12 35.86 10.52
C ILE A 259 -1.35 36.74 11.50
N VAL A 260 -0.12 36.37 11.86
CA VAL A 260 0.72 37.18 12.77
C VAL A 260 1.06 38.52 12.13
N ALA A 261 1.41 38.55 10.84
CA ALA A 261 1.68 39.80 10.13
C ALA A 261 0.44 40.71 10.09
N GLU A 262 -0.74 40.17 9.81
CA GLU A 262 -2.00 40.90 9.82
C GLU A 262 -2.33 41.48 11.21
N ALA A 263 -2.15 40.69 12.27
CA ALA A 263 -2.35 41.15 13.64
C ALA A 263 -1.40 42.30 14.01
N ILE A 264 -0.12 42.22 13.63
CA ILE A 264 0.86 43.29 13.86
C ILE A 264 0.45 44.57 13.12
N ILE A 265 -0.02 44.44 11.87
CA ILE A 265 -0.51 45.59 11.09
C ILE A 265 -1.73 46.23 11.77
N LEU A 266 -2.70 45.44 12.23
CA LEU A 266 -3.87 45.97 12.93
C LEU A 266 -3.49 46.69 14.24
N VAL A 267 -2.58 46.10 15.04
CA VAL A 267 -2.11 46.72 16.29
C VAL A 267 -1.39 48.05 16.02
N THR A 268 -0.55 48.09 14.98
CA THR A 268 0.15 49.33 14.60
C THR A 268 -0.81 50.40 14.11
N ILE A 269 -1.83 50.05 13.31
CA ILE A 269 -2.88 50.98 12.87
C ILE A 269 -3.66 51.52 14.08
N VAL A 270 -4.12 50.65 14.98
CA VAL A 270 -4.87 51.07 16.19
C VAL A 270 -4.03 52.02 17.04
N PHE A 271 -2.76 51.68 17.28
CA PHE A 271 -1.86 52.52 18.05
C PHE A 271 -1.63 53.90 17.40
N LEU A 272 -1.44 53.95 16.08
CA LEU A 272 -1.32 55.21 15.34
C LEU A 272 -2.63 56.02 15.38
N CYS A 273 -3.78 55.36 15.27
CA CYS A 273 -5.09 56.00 15.40
C CYS A 273 -5.32 56.57 16.80
N GLU A 274 -4.90 55.89 17.86
CA GLU A 274 -4.98 56.39 19.23
C GLU A 274 -4.09 57.63 19.43
N ILE A 275 -2.84 57.60 18.95
CA ILE A 275 -1.94 58.75 19.01
C ILE A 275 -2.51 59.93 18.23
N TYR A 276 -3.00 59.68 17.01
CA TYR A 276 -3.59 60.72 16.18
C TYR A 276 -4.86 61.31 16.82
N SER A 277 -5.71 60.46 17.40
CA SER A 277 -6.93 60.91 18.09
C SER A 277 -6.60 61.75 19.33
N LYS A 278 -5.62 61.31 20.14
CA LYS A 278 -5.12 62.09 21.28
C LYS A 278 -4.52 63.43 20.85
N GLN A 279 -3.83 63.49 19.71
CA GLN A 279 -3.35 64.77 19.17
C GLN A 279 -4.48 65.66 18.67
N LYS A 280 -5.51 65.07 18.01
CA LYS A 280 -6.66 65.82 17.52
C LYS A 280 -7.47 66.42 18.66
N GLU A 281 -7.68 65.67 19.75
CA GLU A 281 -8.36 66.15 20.94
C GLU A 281 -7.62 67.32 21.58
N LYS A 282 -6.30 67.23 21.74
CA LYS A 282 -5.46 68.35 22.20
C LYS A 282 -5.61 69.59 21.32
N ARG A 283 -5.56 69.44 20.00
CA ARG A 283 -5.76 70.58 19.07
C ARG A 283 -7.16 71.20 19.20
N ALA A 284 -8.19 70.40 19.43
CA ALA A 284 -9.55 70.88 19.59
C ALA A 284 -9.79 71.54 20.97
N GLU A 285 -9.02 71.19 22.00
CA GLU A 285 -9.00 71.88 23.29
C GLU A 285 -8.25 73.21 23.19
N ASP A 286 -7.07 73.23 22.55
CA ASP A 286 -6.28 74.45 22.33
C ASP A 286 -7.08 75.51 21.51
N GLU A 287 -7.85 75.06 20.51
CA GLU A 287 -8.71 75.93 19.69
C GLU A 287 -9.87 76.52 20.51
N LYS A 288 -10.49 75.72 21.40
CA LYS A 288 -11.54 76.20 22.31
C LYS A 288 -11.01 77.13 23.41
N GLU A 289 -9.80 76.90 23.92
CA GLU A 289 -9.16 77.78 24.89
C GLU A 289 -8.81 79.13 24.26
N PHE A 290 -8.33 79.12 23.02
CA PHE A 290 -8.09 80.33 22.23
C PHE A 290 -9.39 81.14 22.01
N ASP A 291 -10.47 80.48 21.58
CA ASP A 291 -11.78 81.11 21.40
C ASP A 291 -12.32 81.71 22.72
N GLN A 292 -12.12 81.00 23.86
CA GLN A 292 -12.58 81.43 25.17
C GLN A 292 -11.79 82.65 25.70
N VAL A 293 -10.48 82.71 25.43
CA VAL A 293 -9.62 83.88 25.75
C VAL A 293 -9.98 85.08 24.87
N GLU A 294 -10.31 84.87 23.59
CA GLU A 294 -10.74 85.94 22.68
C GLU A 294 -12.10 86.54 23.11
N GLN A 295 -13.02 85.69 23.58
CA GLN A 295 -14.32 86.11 24.10
C GLN A 295 -14.19 86.93 25.41
N LEU A 296 -13.37 86.50 26.37
CA LEU A 296 -13.12 87.25 27.61
C LEU A 296 -12.47 88.62 27.38
N LYS A 297 -11.54 88.72 26.41
CA LYS A 297 -10.96 90.01 25.98
C LYS A 297 -11.99 90.97 25.40
N SER A 298 -12.98 90.45 24.68
CA SER A 298 -14.05 91.27 24.09
C SER A 298 -15.03 91.81 25.15
N GLU A 299 -15.23 91.09 26.26
CA GLU A 299 -16.07 91.52 27.38
C GLU A 299 -15.34 92.54 28.29
N GLU A 300 -14.04 92.37 28.56
CA GLU A 300 -13.25 93.38 29.29
C GLU A 300 -13.12 94.71 28.51
N SER A 301 -13.05 94.66 27.17
CA SER A 301 -13.00 95.87 26.33
C SER A 301 -14.32 96.67 26.36
N ASN A 302 -15.44 96.05 26.74
CA ASN A 302 -16.74 96.73 26.88
C ASN A 302 -17.00 97.21 28.32
N GLY A 303 -16.07 96.98 29.26
CA GLY A 303 -16.16 97.41 30.66
C GLY A 303 -15.62 98.83 30.96
N LEU A 304 -15.02 99.51 29.98
CA LEU A 304 -14.42 100.83 30.16
C LEU A 304 -15.07 101.91 29.28
N GLU A 305 -16.41 102.00 29.28
CA GLU A 305 -17.11 103.25 28.97
C GLU A 305 -18.57 103.19 29.43
N ASN A 306 -18.82 103.45 30.72
CA ASN A 306 -20.13 103.96 31.14
C ASN A 306 -20.05 104.77 32.44
N SER A 307 -19.53 105.99 32.33
CA SER A 307 -19.90 107.08 33.25
C SER A 307 -20.00 108.40 32.49
N SER A 308 -21.17 108.65 31.89
CA SER A 308 -21.61 110.02 31.58
C SER A 308 -23.12 110.10 31.73
N THR A 309 -23.53 110.81 32.77
CA THR A 309 -24.88 111.19 33.15
C THR A 309 -25.63 111.89 32.00
N ARG A 310 -26.77 111.32 31.60
CA ARG A 310 -27.81 112.00 30.80
C ARG A 310 -28.44 113.13 31.62
N HIS A 311 -28.42 114.34 31.06
CA HIS A 311 -29.28 115.44 31.50
C HIS A 311 -30.76 115.13 31.28
N ARG A 312 -31.57 115.47 32.29
CA ARG A 312 -33.03 115.54 32.28
C ARG A 312 -33.50 116.78 31.50
N LYS A 313 -34.57 116.66 30.71
CA LYS A 313 -35.44 117.79 30.38
C LYS A 313 -36.92 117.39 30.49
N ILE A 314 -37.67 118.37 30.98
CA ILE A 314 -39.13 118.45 31.17
C ILE A 314 -39.86 118.11 29.87
#